data_AF-A0AAV3BLI4-F1
#
_entry.id   AF-A0AAV3BLI4-F1
#
_cell.length_a   1.000
_cell.length_b   1.000
_cell.length_c   1.000
_cell.angle_alpha   90.00
_cell.angle_beta   90.00
_cell.angle_gamma   90.00
#
_symmetry.space_group_name_H-M   'P 1'
#
loop_
_entity.id
_entity.type
_entity.pdbx_description
1 polymer ?
#
loop_
_entity_poly.entity_id
_entity_poly.type
_entity_poly.pdbx_seq_one_letter_code
_entity_poly.pdbx_strand_id
1 'polypeptide(L)'
;MKVVIVKENNIIRALEGKGTISGEVLSMRSRLSAGEIKYYELDYDTSLGIKLDAYIETLNEFPNLLNESSLIKEISFLGRNK
;
A
#
# COMPACT_ATOMS: atom_id res chain seq x y z
N MET A 1 -3.16 -9.13 9.78
CA MET A 1 -3.94 -7.87 9.82
C MET A 1 -3.70 -7.17 8.50
N LYS A 2 -4.73 -6.63 7.84
CA LYS A 2 -4.52 -5.93 6.57
C LYS A 2 -4.14 -4.47 6.81
N VAL A 3 -3.06 -4.02 6.19
CA VAL A 3 -2.59 -2.63 6.20
C VAL A 3 -2.50 -2.14 4.77
N VAL A 4 -3.01 -0.94 4.49
CA VAL A 4 -2.81 -0.32 3.18
C VAL A 4 -1.49 0.44 3.18
N ILE A 5 -0.64 0.15 2.20
CA ILE A 5 0.58 0.90 1.93
C ILE A 5 0.44 1.64 0.60
N VAL A 6 1.07 2.80 0.51
CA VAL A 6 1.07 3.65 -0.68
C VAL A 6 2.50 3.88 -1.13
N LYS A 7 2.77 3.70 -2.43
CA LYS A 7 3.98 4.16 -3.10
C LYS A 7 3.63 5.43 -3.87
N GLU A 8 4.17 6.55 -3.43
CA GLU A 8 3.96 7.87 -4.04
C GLU A 8 5.33 8.52 -4.25
N ASN A 9 5.66 8.89 -5.49
CA ASN A 9 6.96 9.47 -5.85
C ASN A 9 8.16 8.64 -5.35
N ASN A 10 8.09 7.31 -5.51
CA ASN A 10 9.07 6.33 -5.02
C ASN A 10 9.24 6.23 -3.50
N ILE A 11 8.42 6.91 -2.71
CA ILE A 11 8.40 6.77 -1.25
C ILE A 11 7.24 5.86 -0.85
N ILE A 12 7.54 4.82 -0.07
CA ILE A 12 6.56 3.87 0.45
C ILE A 12 6.17 4.28 1.87
N ARG A 13 4.88 4.37 2.14
CA ARG A 13 4.32 4.75 3.45
C ARG A 13 3.14 3.87 3.80
N ALA A 14 2.94 3.59 5.09
CA ALA A 14 1.68 3.07 5.56
C ALA A 14 0.63 4.18 5.54
N LEU A 15 -0.60 3.84 5.13
CA LEU A 15 -1.74 4.72 5.31
C LEU A 15 -2.28 4.51 6.73
N GLU A 16 -2.30 5.57 7.54
CA GLU A 16 -2.89 5.53 8.86
C GLU A 16 -4.40 5.31 8.75
N GLY A 17 -4.85 4.13 9.18
CA GLY A 17 -6.26 3.76 9.23
C GLY A 17 -6.45 2.31 9.62
N LYS A 18 -7.22 2.04 10.67
CA LYS A 18 -7.73 0.70 10.94
C LYS A 18 -9.01 0.54 10.11
N GLY A 19 -8.93 -0.13 8.97
CA GLY A 19 -10.12 -0.45 8.17
C GLY A 19 -9.86 -0.57 6.67
N THR A 20 -10.88 -1.03 5.97
CA THR A 20 -10.93 -1.15 4.51
C THR A 20 -11.05 0.26 3.91
N ILE A 21 -9.98 0.79 3.33
CA ILE A 21 -10.07 2.06 2.59
C ILE A 21 -10.80 1.77 1.27
N SER A 22 -11.88 2.49 1.00
CA SER A 22 -12.67 2.28 -0.22
C SER A 22 -11.86 2.65 -1.46
N GLY A 23 -12.05 1.89 -2.54
CA GLY A 23 -11.34 2.15 -3.80
C GLY A 23 -11.65 3.52 -4.41
N GLU A 24 -12.81 4.09 -4.10
CA GLU A 24 -13.18 5.45 -4.52
C GLU A 24 -12.30 6.51 -3.86
N VAL A 25 -11.98 6.38 -2.57
CA VAL A 25 -11.08 7.31 -1.84
C VAL A 25 -9.65 7.23 -2.40
N LEU A 26 -9.15 6.03 -2.66
CA LEU A 26 -7.81 5.83 -3.22
C LEU A 26 -7.72 6.35 -4.67
N SER A 27 -8.76 6.13 -5.48
CA SER A 27 -8.88 6.67 -6.83
C SER A 27 -8.93 8.20 -6.85
N MET A 28 -9.72 8.82 -5.97
CA MET A 28 -9.77 10.28 -5.83
C MET A 28 -8.39 10.85 -5.46
N ARG A 29 -7.70 10.26 -4.49
CA ARG A 29 -6.36 10.70 -4.09
C ARG A 29 -5.35 10.56 -5.23
N SER A 30 -5.40 9.47 -6.01
CA SER A 30 -4.55 9.28 -7.19
C SER A 30 -4.80 10.32 -8.29
N ARG A 31 -6.04 10.80 -8.45
CA ARG A 31 -6.37 11.86 -9.43
C ARG A 31 -5.89 13.24 -8.98
N LEU A 32 -5.82 13.48 -7.66
CA LEU A 32 -5.42 14.76 -7.09
C LEU A 32 -3.89 14.91 -6.96
N SER A 33 -3.14 13.81 -7.04
CA SER A 33 -1.68 13.82 -7.01
C SER A 33 -1.09 14.04 -8.40
N ALA A 34 -0.08 14.91 -8.51
CA ALA A 34 0.65 15.19 -9.75
C ALA A 34 1.67 14.09 -10.16
N GLY A 35 1.66 12.93 -9.50
CA GLY A 35 2.64 11.86 -9.69
C GLY A 35 2.02 10.47 -9.71
N GLU A 36 2.82 9.45 -10.05
CA GLU A 36 2.39 8.04 -10.04
C GLU A 36 2.17 7.59 -8.59
N ILE A 37 0.92 7.24 -8.26
CA ILE A 37 0.56 6.63 -6.98
C ILE A 37 0.11 5.20 -7.21
N LYS A 38 0.71 4.27 -6.47
CA LYS A 38 0.27 2.87 -6.37
C LYS A 38 -0.10 2.54 -4.94
N TYR A 39 -1.10 1.69 -4.78
CA TYR A 39 -1.58 1.25 -3.48
C TYR A 39 -1.47 -0.26 -3.38
N TYR A 40 -1.14 -0.75 -2.20
CA TYR A 40 -1.00 -2.18 -1.94
C TYR A 40 -1.65 -2.53 -0.61
N GLU A 41 -2.12 -3.76 -0.50
CA GLU A 41 -2.53 -4.38 0.74
C GLU A 41 -1.38 -5.25 1.24
N LEU A 42 -0.91 -5.00 2.46
CA LEU A 42 0.06 -5.80 3.20
C LEU A 42 -0.68 -6.67 4.20
N ASP A 43 -0.43 -7.98 4.16
CA ASP A 43 -0.78 -8.87 5.26
C ASP A 43 0.26 -8.76 6.38
N TYR A 44 -0.01 -7.86 7.30
CA TYR A 44 0.86 -7.57 8.43
C TYR A 44 0.57 -8.52 9.60
N ASP A 45 1.54 -9.35 9.95
CA ASP A 45 1.44 -10.26 11.08
C ASP A 45 2.01 -9.63 12.36
N THR A 46 1.11 -9.21 13.24
CA THR A 46 1.47 -8.63 14.54
C THR A 46 2.13 -9.64 15.49
N SER A 47 1.95 -10.94 15.27
CA SER A 47 2.50 -11.98 16.13
C SER A 47 4.02 -12.13 15.99
N LEU A 48 4.58 -11.67 14.87
CA LEU A 48 6.03 -11.69 14.61
C LEU A 48 6.81 -10.65 15.43
N GLY A 49 6.12 -9.74 16.14
CA GLY A 49 6.75 -8.71 16.98
C GLY A 49 7.49 -7.59 16.20
N ILE A 50 7.50 -7.66 14.87
CA ILE A 50 8.12 -6.66 14.00
C ILE A 50 7.15 -5.48 13.88
N LYS A 51 7.63 -4.26 14.16
CA LYS A 51 6.82 -3.05 14.01
C LYS A 51 6.54 -2.75 12.54
N LEU A 52 5.36 -2.21 12.25
CA LEU A 52 4.99 -1.79 10.90
C LEU A 52 6.02 -0.85 10.27
N ASP A 53 6.58 0.08 11.04
CA ASP A 53 7.60 1.03 10.55
C ASP A 53 8.84 0.32 10.00
N ALA A 54 9.27 -0.79 10.61
CA ALA A 54 10.41 -1.57 10.14
C ALA A 54 10.10 -2.28 8.80
N TYR A 55 8.86 -2.72 8.59
CA TYR A 55 8.42 -3.21 7.28
C TYR A 55 8.48 -2.11 6.23
N ILE A 56 7.98 -0.92 6.56
CA ILE A 56 8.00 0.21 5.64
C ILE A 56 9.43 0.63 5.30
N GLU A 57 10.32 0.68 6.29
CA GLU A 57 11.75 0.96 6.09
C GLU A 57 12.39 -0.06 5.14
N THR A 58 12.16 -1.36 5.38
CA THR A 58 12.63 -2.44 4.51
C THR A 58 12.12 -2.29 3.08
N LEU A 59 10.83 -1.96 2.91
CA LEU A 59 10.26 -1.77 1.57
C LEU A 59 10.84 -0.55 0.85
N ASN A 60 11.19 0.53 1.57
CA ASN A 60 11.85 1.68 0.96
C ASN A 60 13.29 1.35 0.52
N GLU A 61 14.01 0.50 1.26
CA GLU A 61 15.35 0.03 0.88
C GLU A 61 15.28 -0.98 -0.30
N PHE A 62 14.26 -1.85 -0.30
CA PHE A 62 14.05 -2.91 -1.30
C PHE A 62 12.66 -2.81 -1.95
N PRO A 63 12.41 -1.81 -2.81
CA PRO A 63 11.07 -1.54 -3.36
C PRO A 63 10.57 -2.60 -4.34
N ASN A 64 11.44 -3.47 -4.85
CA ASN A 64 11.08 -4.62 -5.68
C ASN A 64 10.23 -5.65 -4.91
N LEU A 65 10.37 -5.72 -3.58
CA LEU A 65 9.57 -6.61 -2.74
C LEU A 65 8.07 -6.34 -2.81
N LEU A 66 7.65 -5.13 -3.22
CA LEU A 66 6.24 -4.82 -3.49
C LEU A 66 5.60 -5.76 -4.53
N ASN A 67 6.39 -6.28 -5.47
CA ASN A 67 5.91 -7.14 -6.56
C ASN A 67 6.33 -8.61 -6.41
N GLU A 68 7.31 -8.89 -5.54
CA GLU A 68 7.86 -10.24 -5.33
C GLU A 68 7.27 -10.93 -4.09
N SER A 69 6.81 -10.16 -3.11
CA SER A 69 6.28 -10.70 -1.86
C SER A 69 4.86 -11.25 -2.04
N SER A 70 4.63 -12.48 -1.57
CA SER A 70 3.28 -13.06 -1.50
C SER A 70 2.38 -12.40 -0.43
N LEU A 71 2.98 -11.63 0.49
CA LEU A 71 2.25 -10.89 1.54
C LEU A 71 1.70 -9.55 1.05
N ILE A 72 2.12 -9.10 -0.12
CA ILE A 72 1.79 -7.79 -0.66
C ILE A 72 1.00 -7.97 -1.95
N LYS A 73 -0.15 -7.30 -2.02
CA LYS A 73 -1.01 -7.33 -3.20
C LYS A 73 -1.33 -5.94 -3.67
N GLU A 74 -1.04 -5.62 -4.93
CA GLU A 74 -1.44 -4.35 -5.52
C GLU A 74 -2.97 -4.21 -5.55
N ILE A 75 -3.46 -3.04 -5.15
CA ILE A 75 -4.87 -2.68 -5.19
C ILE A 75 -5.11 -1.97 -6.53
N SER A 76 -5.71 -2.68 -7.49
CA SER A 76 -6.07 -2.11 -8.78
C SER A 76 -7.47 -1.49 -8.72
N PHE A 77 -7.56 -0.20 -9.05
CA PHE A 77 -8.83 0.51 -9.24
C PHE A 77 -9.21 0.48 -10.72
N LEU A 78 -9.39 -0.72 -11.28
CA LEU A 78 -10.05 -0.81 -12.58
C LEU A 78 -11.46 -0.26 -12.39
N GLY A 79 -11.73 0.87 -13.05
CA GLY A 79 -13.05 1.47 -13.10
C GLY A 79 -14.06 0.39 -13.47
N ARG A 80 -15.21 0.40 -12.78
CA ARG A 80 -16.38 -0.37 -13.16
C ARG A 80 -16.70 -0.06 -14.63
N ASN A 81 -16.24 -0.87 -15.56
CA ASN A 81 -16.90 -1.03 -16.85
C ASN A 81 -18.09 -1.95 -16.56
N LYS A 82 -19.22 -1.30 -16.25
CA LYS A 82 -20.55 -1.87 -16.45
C LYS A 82 -20.84 -1.94 -17.94
#